data_AF-A0A357IE41-F1
#
_entry.id   AF-A0A357IE41-F1
#
_cell.length_a   1.000
_cell.length_b   1.000
_cell.length_c   1.000
_cell.angle_alpha   90.00
_cell.angle_beta   90.00
_cell.angle_gamma   90.00
#
_symmetry.space_group_name_H-M   'P 1'
#
loop_
_entity.id
_entity.type
_entity.pdbx_description
1 polymer ?
#
loop_
_entity_poly.entity_id
_entity_poly.type
_entity_poly.pdbx_seq_one_letter_code
_entity_poly.pdbx_strand_id
1 'polypeptide(L)' 'MLRADGSRIVWRVREEDGQYRAYASNVLIGRALGDQVELLDSDLSPGDRIVLLGNENLRPGQAVHFDAPSTDL' A
#
# COMPACT_ATOMS: atom_id res chain seq x y z
N MET A 1 23.43 2.95 6.04
CA MET A 1 22.27 3.35 6.86
C MET A 1 21.27 4.02 5.93
N LEU A 2 20.17 3.34 5.59
CA LEU A 2 19.07 3.94 4.82
C LEU A 2 18.44 5.02 5.70
N ARG A 3 18.54 6.29 5.29
CA ARG A 3 17.78 7.38 5.91
C ARG A 3 16.38 7.36 5.30
N ALA A 4 15.35 7.58 6.12
CA ALA A 4 14.04 7.92 5.59
C ALA A 4 14.18 9.18 4.72
N ASP A 5 13.84 9.06 3.44
CA ASP A 5 13.96 10.14 2.44
C ASP A 5 12.78 11.14 2.52
N GLY A 6 11.88 10.96 3.49
CA GLY A 6 10.69 11.78 3.67
C GLY A 6 9.56 11.42 2.71
N SER A 7 9.76 10.44 1.81
CA SER A 7 8.69 9.95 0.95
C SER A 7 7.64 9.21 1.78
N ARG A 8 6.37 9.43 1.42
CA ARG A 8 5.23 8.69 1.95
C ARG A 8 4.69 7.88 0.80
N ILE A 9 4.82 6.56 0.93
CA ILE A 9 4.33 5.62 -0.08
C ILE A 9 3.30 4.68 0.54
N VAL A 10 2.39 4.23 -0.30
CA VAL A 10 1.61 3.01 -0.06
C VAL A 10 1.94 1.99 -1.13
N TRP A 11 1.69 0.72 -0.84
CA TRP A 11 1.89 -0.35 -1.80
C TRP A 11 0.57 -0.68 -2.48
N ARG A 12 0.41 -0.24 -3.73
CA ARG A 12 -0.73 -0.59 -4.58
C ARG A 12 -0.52 -1.99 -5.13
N VAL A 13 -1.55 -2.82 -5.07
CA VAL A 13 -1.57 -4.16 -5.64
C VAL A 13 -2.21 -4.11 -7.03
N ARG A 14 -1.51 -4.67 -8.01
CA ARG A 14 -1.99 -4.85 -9.39
C ARG A 14 -2.02 -6.34 -9.73
N GLU A 15 -2.95 -6.74 -10.57
CA GLU A 15 -2.98 -8.09 -11.13
C GLU A 15 -2.25 -8.09 -12.48
N GLU A 16 -1.22 -8.91 -12.59
CA GLU A 16 -0.38 -9.05 -13.77
C GLU A 16 -0.13 -10.54 -14.01
N ASP A 17 -0.51 -11.05 -15.19
CA ASP A 17 -0.38 -12.47 -15.56
C ASP A 17 -0.97 -13.46 -14.53
N GLY A 18 -2.11 -13.09 -13.94
CA GLY A 18 -2.80 -13.89 -12.92
C GLY A 18 -2.12 -13.91 -11.55
N GLN A 19 -1.13 -13.05 -11.33
CA GLN A 19 -0.44 -12.87 -10.06
C GLN A 19 -0.65 -11.47 -9.52
N TYR A 20 -0.82 -11.35 -8.20
CA TYR A 20 -0.85 -10.05 -7.54
C TYR A 20 0.57 -9.56 -7.27
N ARG A 21 0.84 -8.31 -7.66
CA ARG A 21 2.15 -7.67 -7.52
C ARG A 21 2.01 -6.30 -6.87
N ALA A 22 2.94 -5.98 -5.98
CA ALA A 22 2.96 -4.72 -5.24
C ALA A 22 3.85 -3.67 -5.93
N TYR A 23 3.34 -2.43 -6.02
CA TYR A 23 4.05 -1.29 -6.58
C TYR A 23 3.91 -0.08 -5.66
N ALA A 24 4.99 0.67 -5.49
CA ALA A 24 4.96 1.90 -4.70
C ALA A 24 4.10 2.95 -5.42
N SER A 25 3.18 3.55 -4.66
CA SER A 25 2.36 4.69 -5.03
C SER A 25 2.70 5.83 -4.09
N ASN A 26 3.07 6.98 -4.64
CA ASN A 26 3.36 8.16 -3.83
C ASN A 26 2.05 8.76 -3.33
N VAL A 27 2.04 9.15 -2.06
CA VAL A 27 0.89 9.79 -1.44
C VAL A 27 1.29 11.08 -0.73
N LEU A 28 0.46 12.11 -0.90
CA LEU A 28 0.43 13.25 -0.01
C LEU A 28 -0.67 13.02 1.01
N ILE A 29 -0.31 12.93 2.29
CA ILE A 29 -1.29 12.74 3.36
C ILE A 29 -1.65 14.06 4.04
N GLY A 30 -2.92 14.18 4.41
CA GLY A 30 -3.48 15.30 5.16
C GLY A 30 -3.61 14.95 6.64
N ARG A 31 -4.84 15.08 7.17
CA ARG A 31 -5.14 14.80 8.57
C ARG A 31 -5.16 13.30 8.86
N ALA A 32 -4.85 12.94 10.10
CA ALA A 32 -5.07 11.62 10.64
C ALA A 32 -6.09 11.69 11.78
N LEU A 33 -7.04 10.75 11.81
CA LEU A 33 -8.05 10.62 12.86
C LEU A 33 -8.26 9.14 13.17
N GLY A 34 -7.83 8.72 14.36
CA GLY A 34 -7.87 7.30 14.73
C GLY A 34 -6.97 6.47 13.80
N ASP A 35 -7.56 5.47 13.16
CA ASP A 35 -6.95 4.58 12.17
C ASP A 35 -7.06 5.10 10.72
N GLN A 36 -7.67 6.27 10.54
CA GLN A 36 -7.87 6.86 9.21
C GLN A 36 -6.84 7.94 8.92
N VAL A 37 -6.32 7.91 7.69
CA VAL A 37 -5.43 8.92 7.13
C VAL A 37 -6.04 9.48 5.86
N GLU A 38 -6.18 10.79 5.80
CA GLU A 38 -6.61 11.52 4.62
C GLU A 38 -5.51 11.50 3.55
N LEU A 39 -5.87 11.18 2.31
CA LEU A 39 -5.01 11.35 1.14
C LEU A 39 -5.44 12.63 0.42
N LEU A 40 -4.51 13.60 0.32
CA LEU A 40 -4.72 14.86 -0.40
C LEU A 40 -4.39 14.73 -1.89
N ASP A 41 -3.40 13.89 -2.22
CA ASP A 41 -2.98 13.60 -3.59
C ASP A 41 -2.35 12.20 -3.68
N SER A 42 -2.61 11.50 -4.78
CA SER A 42 -2.04 10.17 -5.08
C SER A 42 -2.37 9.75 -6.51
N ASP A 43 -1.64 8.76 -7.03
CA ASP A 43 -2.00 8.05 -8.28
C ASP A 43 -2.95 6.85 -8.04
N LEU A 44 -3.56 6.78 -6.85
CA LEU A 44 -4.58 5.78 -6.52
C LEU A 44 -5.94 6.16 -7.10
N SER A 45 -6.72 5.16 -7.45
CA SER A 45 -8.09 5.28 -7.94
C SER A 45 -9.04 4.41 -7.12
N PRO A 46 -10.34 4.75 -7.06
CA PRO A 46 -11.33 3.88 -6.42
C PRO A 46 -11.27 2.44 -6.96
N GLY A 47 -11.29 1.47 -6.06
CA GLY A 47 -11.13 0.04 -6.40
C GLY A 47 -9.69 -0.46 -6.37
N ASP A 48 -8.69 0.43 -6.26
CA ASP A 48 -7.32 0.02 -6.01
C ASP A 48 -7.20 -0.67 -4.65
N ARG A 49 -6.42 -1.75 -4.64
CA ARG A 49 -6.08 -2.49 -3.43
C ARG A 49 -4.73 -1.99 -2.93
N ILE A 50 -4.63 -1.77 -1.62
CA ILE A 50 -3.37 -1.38 -0.98
C ILE A 50 -2.97 -2.40 0.09
N VAL A 51 -1.67 -2.53 0.34
CA VAL A 51 -1.15 -3.35 1.45
C VAL A 51 -1.15 -2.55 2.74
N LEU A 52 -1.91 -3.01 3.73
CA LEU A 52 -1.98 -2.38 5.07
C LEU A 52 -0.96 -2.99 6.05
N LEU A 53 -0.67 -4.29 5.93
CA LEU A 53 0.20 -5.04 6.85
C LEU A 53 1.26 -5.84 6.07
N GLY A 54 2.45 -6.03 6.65
CA GLY A 54 3.54 -6.80 6.03
C GLY A 54 4.25 -6.04 4.89
N ASN A 55 4.23 -4.71 4.92
CA ASN A 55 4.72 -3.85 3.85
C ASN A 55 6.18 -3.37 4.03
N GLU A 56 6.84 -3.75 5.12
CA GLU A 56 8.12 -3.19 5.57
C GLU A 56 9.29 -3.55 4.66
N ASN A 57 9.19 -4.67 3.94
CA ASN A 57 10.24 -5.20 3.07
C ASN A 57 9.81 -5.38 1.61
N LEU A 58 8.64 -4.83 1.23
CA LEU A 58 8.16 -4.93 -0.14
C LEU A 58 9.09 -4.20 -1.12
N ARG A 59 9.16 -4.73 -2.34
CA ARG A 59 9.88 -4.16 -3.47
C ARG A 59 8.93 -4.01 -4.67
N PRO A 60 9.18 -3.04 -5.57
CA PRO A 60 8.38 -2.92 -6.79
C PRO A 60 8.34 -4.24 -7.58
N GLY A 61 7.14 -4.66 -7.97
CA GLY A 61 6.89 -5.90 -8.72
C GLY A 61 6.94 -7.18 -7.88
N GLN A 62 7.15 -7.08 -6.56
CA GLN A 62 7.15 -8.24 -5.68
C GLN A 62 5.76 -8.91 -5.67
N ALA A 63 5.75 -10.23 -5.85
CA ALA A 63 4.54 -11.02 -5.76
C ALA A 63 4.00 -11.00 -4.33
N VAL A 64 2.68 -10.84 -4.20
CA VAL A 64 1.96 -10.84 -2.93
C VAL A 64 0.80 -11.83 -2.97
N HIS A 65 0.43 -12.35 -1.82
CA HIS A 65 -0.76 -13.16 -1.64
C HIS A 65 -1.64 -12.49 -0.60
N PHE A 66 -2.95 -12.56 -0.80
CA PHE A 66 -3.88 -12.17 0.26
C PHE A 66 -3.85 -13.26 1.31
N ASP A 67 -3.68 -12.87 2.57
CA ASP A 67 -4.03 -13.74 3.66
C ASP A 67 -5.52 -14.06 3.60
N ALA A 68 -5.89 -15.25 4.05
CA ALA A 68 -7.30 -15.56 4.26
C ALA A 68 -7.89 -14.49 5.21
N PRO A 69 -9.14 -14.06 5.01
CA PRO A 69 -9.75 -13.05 5.85
C PRO A 69 -9.64 -13.47 7.32
N SER A 70 -9.00 -12.62 8.14
CA SER A 70 -8.96 -12.78 9.59
C SER A 70 -10.39 -12.79 10.10
N THR A 71 -10.80 -13.86 10.78
CA THR A 71 -12.17 -14.04 11.29
C THR A 71 -12.43 -13.23 12.56
N ASP A 72 -11.47 -12.41 12.99
CA ASP A 72 -11.59 -11.60 14.19
C ASP A 72 -12.23 -10.25 13.86
N LEU A 73 -13.56 -10.19 14.07
CA LEU A 73 -14.36 -8.98 14.30
C LEU A 73 -14.98 -9.06 15.71
#